data_AF-A0A3A8P8N1-F1
#
_entry.id   AF-A0A3A8P8N1-F1
#
_cell.length_a   1.000
_cell.length_b   1.000
_cell.length_c   1.000
_cell.angle_alpha   90.00
_cell.angle_beta   90.00
_cell.angle_gamma   90.00
#
_symmetry.space_group_name_H-M   'P 1'
#
loop_
_entity.id
_entity.type
_entity.pdbx_description
1 polymer ?
#
loop_
_entity_poly.entity_id
_entity_poly.type
_entity_poly.pdbx_seq_one_letter_code
_entity_poly.pdbx_strand_id
1 'polypeptide(L)'
;VLVGDLVAKGPDSAGVVRRAREHGFRAVRGNHDAHVLRWHAGKAAKGKKLKPEHRQVLDTLTADDWAYLGALPSYEHFPDLNVVAVHAGLVPGVPLSEQKEEFLLNMRSIAADGTPSKRLEAGEPWGSLWKGPELVVFGHDAMRGLQRHPFALGLDSGCVYGGKLTAYVLPEGKFYSVTAARAYMAL
;
A
#
# COMPACT_ATOMS: atom_id res chain seq x y z
N VAL A 1 10.48 -1.79 -6.07
CA VAL A 1 9.00 -1.82 -6.18
C VAL A 1 8.44 -1.18 -4.92
N LEU A 2 7.52 -0.21 -5.03
CA LEU A 2 6.88 0.45 -3.89
C LEU A 2 5.50 -0.17 -3.65
N VAL A 3 5.13 -0.39 -2.39
CA VAL A 3 3.86 -1.06 -1.99
C VAL A 3 2.65 -0.12 -1.91
N GLY A 4 2.68 1.01 -2.63
CA GLY A 4 1.59 2.00 -2.67
C GLY A 4 1.54 2.97 -1.49
N ASP A 5 0.48 3.78 -1.47
CA ASP A 5 0.32 4.94 -0.57
C ASP A 5 1.49 5.91 -0.70
N LEU A 6 1.78 6.29 -1.95
CA LEU A 6 2.81 7.27 -2.27
C LEU A 6 2.42 8.69 -1.85
N VAL A 7 1.12 8.92 -1.67
CA VAL A 7 0.54 10.23 -1.38
C VAL A 7 -0.26 10.24 -0.08
N ALA A 8 -0.55 11.46 0.37
CA ALA A 8 -1.26 11.80 1.59
C ALA A 8 -0.46 11.56 2.89
N LYS A 9 -0.93 12.20 3.96
CA LYS A 9 -0.39 12.27 5.33
C LYS A 9 0.98 12.95 5.47
N GLY A 10 1.96 12.52 4.69
CA GLY A 10 3.33 13.06 4.71
C GLY A 10 3.40 14.49 4.15
N PRO A 11 4.50 15.20 4.44
CA PRO A 11 4.62 16.64 4.12
C PRO A 11 4.85 16.96 2.64
N ASP A 12 5.30 15.99 1.82
CA ASP A 12 5.69 16.23 0.42
C ASP A 12 5.29 15.07 -0.49
N SER A 13 3.99 14.94 -0.76
CA SER A 13 3.46 13.90 -1.66
C SER A 13 3.95 14.09 -3.11
N ALA A 14 3.99 15.32 -3.61
CA ALA A 14 4.44 15.61 -4.97
C ALA A 14 5.91 15.22 -5.16
N GLY A 15 6.78 15.49 -4.20
CA GLY A 15 8.18 15.07 -4.24
C GLY A 15 8.37 13.57 -4.26
N VAL A 16 7.56 12.80 -3.53
CA VAL A 16 7.58 11.32 -3.55
C VAL A 16 7.19 10.80 -4.93
N VAL A 17 6.08 11.28 -5.50
CA VAL A 17 5.60 10.85 -6.82
C VAL A 17 6.59 11.22 -7.92
N ARG A 18 7.08 12.46 -7.91
CA ARG A 18 8.11 12.93 -8.87
C ARG A 18 9.35 12.06 -8.80
N ARG A 19 9.87 11.76 -7.61
CA ARG A 19 11.04 10.91 -7.43
C ARG A 19 10.79 9.49 -7.96
N ALA A 20 9.64 8.91 -7.65
CA ALA A 20 9.31 7.58 -8.14
C ALA A 20 9.26 7.53 -9.68
N ARG A 21 8.64 8.55 -10.30
CA ARG A 21 8.57 8.72 -11.74
C ARG A 21 9.94 8.92 -12.39
N GLU A 22 10.75 9.86 -11.90
CA GLU A 22 12.05 10.23 -12.49
C GLU A 22 13.08 9.11 -12.38
N HIS A 23 13.02 8.28 -11.34
CA HIS A 23 13.90 7.11 -11.19
C HIS A 23 13.33 5.83 -11.81
N GLY A 24 12.15 5.87 -12.42
CA GLY A 24 11.52 4.71 -13.05
C GLY A 24 11.17 3.60 -12.05
N PHE A 25 10.81 3.95 -10.82
CA PHE A 25 10.41 2.94 -9.83
C PHE A 25 9.06 2.34 -10.20
N ARG A 26 8.99 1.01 -10.17
CA ARG A 26 7.72 0.27 -10.19
C ARG A 26 7.00 0.48 -8.86
N ALA A 27 5.68 0.59 -8.88
CA ALA A 27 4.84 0.72 -7.70
C ALA A 27 3.46 0.10 -7.94
N VAL A 28 2.84 -0.37 -6.87
CA VAL A 28 1.41 -0.76 -6.87
C VAL A 28 0.57 0.35 -6.26
N ARG A 29 -0.70 0.45 -6.64
CA ARG A 29 -1.63 1.47 -6.18
C ARG A 29 -2.05 1.21 -4.73
N GLY A 30 -1.94 2.22 -3.87
CA GLY A 30 -2.51 2.22 -2.52
C GLY A 30 -3.92 2.78 -2.43
N ASN A 31 -4.55 2.67 -1.25
CA ASN A 31 -5.90 3.20 -1.06
C ASN A 31 -5.92 4.73 -0.98
N HIS A 32 -4.86 5.37 -0.48
CA HIS A 32 -4.71 6.83 -0.52
C HIS A 32 -4.51 7.32 -1.96
N ASP A 33 -3.71 6.60 -2.76
CA ASP A 33 -3.52 6.88 -4.18
C ASP A 33 -4.85 6.78 -4.94
N ALA A 34 -5.57 5.66 -4.75
CA ALA A 34 -6.89 5.46 -5.35
C ALA A 34 -7.91 6.51 -4.88
N HIS A 35 -7.79 7.00 -3.63
CA HIS A 35 -8.66 8.04 -3.12
C HIS A 35 -8.47 9.36 -3.88
N VAL A 36 -7.24 9.84 -4.00
CA VAL A 36 -6.98 11.12 -4.68
C VAL A 36 -7.27 11.04 -6.18
N LEU A 37 -7.04 9.90 -6.83
CA LEU A 37 -7.39 9.68 -8.24
C LEU A 37 -8.90 9.84 -8.49
N ARG A 38 -9.74 9.29 -7.61
CA ARG A 38 -11.20 9.47 -7.71
C ARG A 38 -11.61 10.94 -7.55
N TRP A 39 -10.97 11.66 -6.65
CA TRP A 39 -11.23 13.09 -6.46
C TRP A 39 -10.79 13.93 -7.66
N HIS A 40 -9.58 13.67 -8.18
CA HIS A 40 -9.06 14.31 -9.37
C HIS A 40 -9.97 14.07 -10.59
N ALA A 41 -10.53 12.87 -10.74
CA ALA A 41 -11.48 12.53 -11.79
C ALA A 41 -12.91 13.09 -11.58
N GLY A 42 -13.16 13.88 -10.52
CA GLY A 42 -14.50 14.39 -10.20
C GLY A 42 -15.51 13.33 -9.77
N LYS A 43 -15.05 12.12 -9.42
CA LYS A 43 -15.88 10.95 -9.04
C LYS A 43 -16.03 10.79 -7.52
N ALA A 44 -15.73 11.84 -6.75
CA ALA A 44 -15.93 11.82 -5.31
C ALA A 44 -17.43 11.79 -4.95
N ALA A 45 -17.77 11.08 -3.88
CA ALA A 45 -19.16 11.03 -3.39
C ALA A 45 -19.63 12.44 -2.97
N LYS A 46 -20.84 12.81 -3.40
CA LYS A 46 -21.46 14.11 -3.08
C LYS A 46 -21.49 14.33 -1.56
N GLY A 47 -21.18 15.54 -1.13
CA GLY A 47 -21.21 15.95 0.28
C GLY A 47 -20.02 15.49 1.13
N LYS A 48 -19.10 14.66 0.60
CA LYS A 48 -17.85 14.37 1.32
C LYS A 48 -16.92 15.58 1.31
N LYS A 49 -16.22 15.79 2.42
CA LYS A 49 -15.12 16.76 2.52
C LYS A 49 -13.78 16.06 2.31
N LEU A 50 -12.90 16.69 1.54
CA LEU A 50 -11.53 16.23 1.37
C LEU A 50 -10.71 16.64 2.59
N LYS A 51 -9.95 15.71 3.16
CA LYS A 51 -9.07 16.03 4.28
C LYS A 51 -7.87 16.87 3.81
N PRO A 52 -7.27 17.71 4.67
CA PRO A 52 -6.15 18.58 4.28
C PRO A 52 -5.00 17.84 3.62
N GLU A 53 -4.65 16.66 4.13
CA GLU A 53 -3.55 15.85 3.62
C GLU A 53 -3.80 15.28 2.22
N HIS A 54 -5.06 15.13 1.80
CA HIS A 54 -5.42 14.76 0.43
C HIS A 54 -5.62 15.98 -0.46
N ARG A 55 -6.05 17.12 0.11
CA ARG A 55 -6.16 18.40 -0.61
C ARG A 55 -4.80 18.85 -1.13
N GLN A 56 -3.77 18.76 -0.29
CA GLN A 56 -2.39 19.05 -0.69
C GLN A 56 -1.99 18.30 -1.97
N VAL A 57 -2.36 17.02 -2.08
CA VAL A 57 -2.06 16.19 -3.26
C VAL A 57 -2.72 16.78 -4.52
N LEU A 58 -4.02 17.11 -4.42
CA LEU A 58 -4.76 17.72 -5.52
C LEU A 58 -4.14 19.04 -5.99
N ASP A 59 -3.61 19.82 -5.06
CA ASP A 59 -3.10 21.16 -5.33
C ASP A 59 -1.64 21.16 -5.84
N THR A 60 -0.90 20.05 -5.70
CA THR A 60 0.56 20.01 -5.93
C THR A 60 1.04 19.05 -7.01
N LEU A 61 0.27 18.02 -7.39
CA LEU A 61 0.68 17.10 -8.45
C LEU A 61 0.57 17.74 -9.85
N THR A 62 1.59 17.52 -10.67
CA THR A 62 1.58 17.89 -12.10
C THR A 62 0.81 16.88 -12.95
N ALA A 63 0.57 17.21 -14.23
CA ALA A 63 -0.08 16.29 -15.17
C ALA A 63 0.68 14.96 -15.33
N ASP A 64 2.02 15.01 -15.37
CA ASP A 64 2.87 13.81 -15.48
C ASP A 64 2.80 12.96 -14.20
N ASP A 65 2.70 13.60 -13.03
CA ASP A 65 2.56 12.91 -11.76
C ASP A 65 1.20 12.20 -11.67
N TRP A 66 0.12 12.85 -12.15
CA TRP A 66 -1.19 12.22 -12.27
C TRP A 66 -1.21 11.06 -13.25
N ALA A 67 -0.54 11.20 -14.39
CA ALA A 67 -0.42 10.12 -15.39
C ALA A 67 0.32 8.91 -14.80
N TYR A 68 1.43 9.14 -14.10
CA TYR A 68 2.16 8.08 -13.41
C TYR A 68 1.30 7.40 -12.33
N LEU A 69 0.66 8.18 -11.45
CA LEU A 69 -0.17 7.65 -10.36
C LEU A 69 -1.38 6.86 -10.90
N GLY A 70 -1.99 7.35 -11.98
CA GLY A 70 -3.11 6.72 -12.66
C GLY A 70 -2.75 5.40 -13.35
N ALA A 71 -1.50 5.25 -13.80
CA ALA A 71 -1.00 4.04 -14.46
C ALA A 71 -0.61 2.91 -13.49
N LEU A 72 -0.51 3.18 -12.18
CA LEU A 72 -0.10 2.15 -11.21
C LEU A 72 -1.10 0.98 -11.18
N PRO A 73 -0.63 -0.27 -11.32
CA PRO A 73 -1.49 -1.46 -11.22
C PRO A 73 -1.91 -1.71 -9.76
N SER A 74 -2.98 -2.48 -9.56
CA SER A 74 -3.45 -2.87 -8.21
C SER A 74 -2.55 -3.90 -7.52
N TYR A 75 -1.81 -4.68 -8.31
CA TYR A 75 -0.77 -5.60 -7.85
C TYR A 75 0.26 -5.79 -8.96
N GLU A 76 1.40 -6.39 -8.63
CA GLU A 76 2.45 -6.69 -9.59
C GLU A 76 3.05 -8.07 -9.32
N HIS A 77 3.13 -8.91 -10.35
CA HIS A 77 3.62 -10.28 -10.25
C HIS A 77 5.03 -10.40 -10.85
N PHE A 78 5.92 -11.09 -10.14
CA PHE A 78 7.30 -11.36 -10.51
C PHE A 78 7.52 -12.88 -10.55
N PRO A 79 7.18 -13.56 -11.65
CA PRO A 79 7.23 -15.03 -11.73
C PRO A 79 8.61 -15.60 -11.44
N ASP A 80 9.67 -14.99 -11.95
CA ASP A 80 11.06 -15.46 -11.78
C ASP A 80 11.54 -15.43 -10.32
N LEU A 81 10.90 -14.60 -9.48
CA LEU A 81 11.18 -14.51 -8.05
C LEU A 81 10.10 -15.21 -7.20
N ASN A 82 9.04 -15.71 -7.82
CA ASN A 82 7.85 -16.25 -7.15
C ASN A 82 7.27 -15.26 -6.11
N VAL A 83 7.13 -13.98 -6.53
CA VAL A 83 6.74 -12.87 -5.65
C VAL A 83 5.56 -12.08 -6.22
N VAL A 84 4.63 -11.68 -5.36
CA VAL A 84 3.56 -10.72 -5.67
C VAL A 84 3.69 -9.50 -4.76
N ALA A 85 3.75 -8.31 -5.36
CA ALA A 85 3.60 -7.05 -4.65
C ALA A 85 2.14 -6.58 -4.70
N VAL A 86 1.56 -6.20 -3.56
CA VAL A 86 0.20 -5.67 -3.45
C VAL A 86 0.16 -4.64 -2.33
N HIS A 87 -0.75 -3.67 -2.37
CA HIS A 87 -0.78 -2.66 -1.31
C HIS A 87 -1.22 -3.21 0.05
N ALA A 88 -2.38 -3.87 0.12
CA ALA A 88 -2.94 -4.35 1.40
C ALA A 88 -2.86 -5.88 1.54
N GLY A 89 -3.44 -6.65 0.62
CA GLY A 89 -3.36 -8.10 0.69
C GLY A 89 -4.16 -8.86 -0.35
N LEU A 90 -3.99 -10.18 -0.33
CA LEU A 90 -4.69 -11.14 -1.19
C LEU A 90 -5.60 -12.01 -0.34
N VAL A 91 -6.84 -12.22 -0.77
CA VAL A 91 -7.75 -13.16 -0.08
C VAL A 91 -7.22 -14.59 -0.31
N PRO A 92 -6.88 -15.36 0.74
CA PRO A 92 -6.42 -16.74 0.62
C PRO A 92 -7.42 -17.62 -0.12
N GLY A 93 -6.91 -18.51 -0.97
CA GLY A 93 -7.73 -19.43 -1.76
C GLY A 93 -8.42 -18.79 -2.97
N VAL A 94 -8.30 -17.48 -3.19
CA VAL A 94 -8.84 -16.79 -4.37
C VAL A 94 -7.72 -16.56 -5.39
N PRO A 95 -7.87 -17.00 -6.65
CA PRO A 95 -6.88 -16.75 -7.71
C PRO A 95 -6.60 -15.26 -7.91
N LEU A 96 -5.37 -14.90 -8.29
CA LEU A 96 -4.95 -13.49 -8.50
C LEU A 96 -5.88 -12.72 -9.46
N SER A 97 -6.37 -13.39 -10.52
CA SER A 97 -7.29 -12.81 -11.51
C SER A 97 -8.70 -12.53 -10.96
N GLU A 98 -9.06 -13.14 -9.84
CA GLU A 98 -10.38 -13.05 -9.21
C GLU A 98 -10.38 -12.20 -7.93
N GLN A 99 -9.21 -11.70 -7.54
CA GLN A 99 -9.08 -10.81 -6.39
C GLN A 99 -9.86 -9.50 -6.62
N LYS A 100 -10.64 -9.11 -5.63
CA LYS A 100 -11.40 -7.85 -5.68
C LYS A 100 -10.50 -6.69 -5.27
N GLU A 101 -10.48 -5.62 -6.07
CA GLU A 101 -9.68 -4.42 -5.82
C GLU A 101 -9.89 -3.85 -4.41
N GLU A 102 -11.11 -3.94 -3.88
CA GLU A 102 -11.42 -3.53 -2.52
C GLU A 102 -10.48 -4.15 -1.46
N PHE A 103 -10.15 -5.44 -1.59
CA PHE A 103 -9.29 -6.16 -0.66
C PHE A 103 -7.82 -5.93 -0.95
N LEU A 104 -7.44 -5.86 -2.24
CA LEU A 104 -6.09 -5.47 -2.67
C LEU A 104 -5.66 -4.13 -2.06
N LEU A 105 -6.61 -3.22 -1.87
CA LEU A 105 -6.36 -1.87 -1.36
C LEU A 105 -6.61 -1.71 0.14
N ASN A 106 -7.38 -2.56 0.81
CA ASN A 106 -7.83 -2.23 2.17
C ASN A 106 -7.85 -3.38 3.18
N MET A 107 -7.61 -4.63 2.78
CA MET A 107 -7.73 -5.77 3.70
C MET A 107 -6.70 -5.70 4.83
N ARG A 108 -7.11 -6.09 6.03
CA ARG A 108 -6.24 -6.24 7.21
C ARG A 108 -6.39 -7.61 7.85
N SER A 109 -7.62 -8.09 7.99
CA SER A 109 -7.91 -9.30 8.75
C SER A 109 -8.86 -10.22 8.00
N ILE A 110 -8.91 -11.48 8.42
CA ILE A 110 -9.90 -12.47 7.99
C ILE A 110 -10.61 -12.98 9.24
N ALA A 111 -11.94 -12.91 9.23
CA ALA A 111 -12.78 -13.41 10.31
C ALA A 111 -12.75 -14.95 10.38
N ALA A 112 -13.23 -15.51 11.49
CA ALA A 112 -13.23 -16.96 11.72
C ALA A 112 -14.03 -17.75 10.66
N ASP A 113 -15.03 -17.12 10.03
CA ASP A 113 -15.84 -17.68 8.94
C ASP A 113 -15.18 -17.56 7.55
N GLY A 114 -13.95 -17.03 7.48
CA GLY A 114 -13.23 -16.78 6.24
C GLY A 114 -13.53 -15.43 5.60
N THR A 115 -14.37 -14.58 6.20
CA THR A 115 -14.74 -13.28 5.62
C THR A 115 -13.57 -12.30 5.69
N PRO A 116 -13.09 -11.75 4.54
CA PRO A 116 -12.06 -10.72 4.53
C PRO A 116 -12.59 -9.39 5.05
N SER A 117 -11.77 -8.67 5.82
CA SER A 117 -12.17 -7.44 6.50
C SER A 117 -11.06 -6.38 6.47
N LYS A 118 -11.49 -5.12 6.43
CA LYS A 118 -10.62 -3.93 6.56
C LYS A 118 -10.33 -3.57 8.01
N ARG A 119 -11.04 -4.19 8.97
CA ARG A 119 -10.95 -3.92 10.40
C ARG A 119 -9.91 -4.84 11.03
N LEU A 120 -9.10 -4.29 11.94
CA LEU A 120 -8.04 -5.03 12.62
C LEU A 120 -8.62 -6.13 13.52
N GLU A 121 -9.64 -5.75 14.29
CA GLU A 121 -10.31 -6.55 15.31
C GLU A 121 -11.26 -7.62 14.77
N ALA A 122 -11.47 -7.68 13.45
CA ALA A 122 -12.40 -8.62 12.84
C ALA A 122 -11.90 -10.08 12.85
N GLY A 123 -10.61 -10.31 13.09
CA GLY A 123 -10.03 -11.65 13.13
C GLY A 123 -8.52 -11.64 12.98
N GLU A 124 -7.99 -12.73 12.42
CA GLU A 124 -6.56 -12.96 12.26
C GLU A 124 -5.96 -12.04 11.19
N PRO A 125 -4.70 -11.58 11.34
CA PRO A 125 -3.99 -10.87 10.27
C PRO A 125 -3.95 -11.72 9.00
N TRP A 126 -4.43 -11.19 7.87
CA TRP A 126 -4.59 -11.99 6.65
C TRP A 126 -3.28 -12.68 6.22
N GLY A 127 -2.14 -12.00 6.41
CA GLY A 127 -0.81 -12.49 6.03
C GLY A 127 -0.38 -13.75 6.79
N SER A 128 -0.89 -13.99 8.00
CA SER A 128 -0.60 -15.23 8.75
C SER A 128 -1.32 -16.46 8.16
N LEU A 129 -2.39 -16.21 7.41
CA LEU A 129 -3.23 -17.23 6.78
C LEU A 129 -2.78 -17.56 5.35
N TRP A 130 -1.94 -16.73 4.73
CA TRP A 130 -1.38 -16.99 3.41
C TRP A 130 -0.37 -18.14 3.45
N LYS A 131 -0.58 -19.17 2.62
CA LYS A 131 0.23 -20.41 2.61
C LYS A 131 1.15 -20.55 1.39
N GLY A 132 1.25 -19.52 0.55
CA GLY A 132 2.04 -19.56 -0.68
C GLY A 132 1.30 -20.23 -1.84
N PRO A 133 2.02 -20.62 -2.92
CA PRO A 133 3.49 -20.71 -2.97
C PRO A 133 4.21 -19.36 -3.13
N GLU A 134 3.55 -18.32 -3.62
CA GLU A 134 4.17 -17.00 -3.83
C GLU A 134 4.44 -16.29 -2.50
N LEU A 135 5.57 -15.59 -2.43
CA LEU A 135 5.82 -14.61 -1.38
C LEU A 135 5.04 -13.33 -1.69
N VAL A 136 4.15 -12.92 -0.79
CA VAL A 136 3.40 -11.68 -0.93
C VAL A 136 4.05 -10.56 -0.13
N VAL A 137 4.44 -9.47 -0.79
CA VAL A 137 5.03 -8.29 -0.15
C VAL A 137 4.00 -7.15 -0.19
N PHE A 138 3.67 -6.61 0.98
CA PHE A 138 2.58 -5.64 1.13
C PHE A 138 2.89 -4.49 2.10
N GLY A 139 1.98 -3.52 2.18
CA GLY A 139 2.03 -2.35 3.07
C GLY A 139 0.72 -2.18 3.85
N HIS A 140 0.14 -0.95 3.84
CA HIS A 140 -1.18 -0.55 4.39
C HIS A 140 -1.37 -0.65 5.92
N ASP A 141 -0.83 -1.70 6.54
CA ASP A 141 -1.13 -2.07 7.91
C ASP A 141 -0.14 -1.50 8.95
N ALA A 142 0.10 -0.20 8.89
CA ALA A 142 0.95 0.54 9.85
C ALA A 142 0.63 0.24 11.33
N MET A 143 -0.62 -0.08 11.64
CA MET A 143 -1.08 -0.42 13.00
C MET A 143 -0.44 -1.70 13.54
N ARG A 144 -0.19 -2.68 12.66
CA ARG A 144 0.58 -3.89 13.01
C ARG A 144 2.07 -3.74 12.78
N GLY A 145 2.49 -2.69 12.08
CA GLY A 145 3.89 -2.43 11.77
C GLY A 145 4.48 -3.49 10.82
N LEU A 146 5.78 -3.74 10.99
CA LEU A 146 6.51 -4.74 10.21
C LEU A 146 5.98 -6.15 10.53
N GLN A 147 5.41 -6.82 9.53
CA GLN A 147 4.88 -8.18 9.63
C GLN A 147 5.78 -9.17 8.90
N ARG A 148 6.08 -10.31 9.53
CA ARG A 148 6.96 -11.35 9.00
C ARG A 148 6.29 -12.71 9.13
N HIS A 149 5.65 -13.17 8.06
CA HIS A 149 5.07 -14.50 7.94
C HIS A 149 5.85 -15.31 6.89
N PRO A 150 5.73 -16.65 6.88
CA PRO A 150 6.50 -17.50 5.96
C PRO A 150 6.36 -17.13 4.48
N PHE A 151 5.16 -16.73 4.05
CA PHE A 151 4.86 -16.36 2.66
C PHE A 151 4.26 -14.95 2.53
N ALA A 152 4.29 -14.12 3.58
CA ALA A 152 3.75 -12.77 3.53
C ALA A 152 4.58 -11.79 4.37
N LEU A 153 5.01 -10.68 3.77
CA LEU A 153 5.83 -9.65 4.41
C LEU A 153 5.15 -8.29 4.32
N GLY A 154 4.71 -7.78 5.47
CA GLY A 154 4.13 -6.43 5.57
C GLY A 154 5.22 -5.41 5.90
N LEU A 155 5.54 -4.52 4.97
CA LEU A 155 6.63 -3.55 5.07
C LEU A 155 6.23 -2.22 5.72
N ASP A 156 4.94 -1.99 5.95
CA ASP A 156 4.44 -0.74 6.53
C ASP A 156 4.77 -0.66 8.03
N SER A 157 5.97 -0.16 8.31
CA SER A 157 6.47 0.12 9.66
C SER A 157 6.13 1.53 10.15
N GLY A 158 5.10 2.15 9.57
CA GLY A 158 4.50 3.38 10.08
C GLY A 158 5.37 4.63 9.96
N CYS A 159 6.14 4.79 8.87
CA CYS A 159 7.08 5.89 8.69
C CYS A 159 6.47 7.27 8.98
N VAL A 160 5.29 7.55 8.41
CA VAL A 160 4.65 8.86 8.55
C VAL A 160 4.23 9.17 10.00
N TYR A 161 4.05 8.12 10.80
CA TYR A 161 3.66 8.19 12.21
C TYR A 161 4.85 8.25 13.17
N GLY A 162 6.08 8.42 12.65
CA GLY A 162 7.30 8.46 13.44
C GLY A 162 7.99 7.10 13.59
N GLY A 163 7.51 6.08 12.89
CA GLY A 163 8.14 4.76 12.82
C GLY A 163 9.33 4.73 11.86
N LYS A 164 9.33 3.78 10.92
CA LYS A 164 10.41 3.61 9.95
C LYS A 164 9.87 3.51 8.52
N LEU A 165 10.71 3.77 7.54
CA LEU A 165 10.51 3.34 6.16
C LEU A 165 11.33 2.07 5.94
N THR A 166 10.67 0.95 5.66
CA THR A 166 11.31 -0.37 5.54
C THR A 166 11.33 -0.85 4.10
N ALA A 167 12.46 -1.44 3.70
CA ALA A 167 12.64 -2.17 2.45
C ALA A 167 13.04 -3.62 2.73
N TYR A 168 12.70 -4.51 1.80
CA TYR A 168 13.13 -5.90 1.78
C TYR A 168 13.81 -6.19 0.44
N VAL A 169 15.00 -6.81 0.48
CA VAL A 169 15.83 -7.09 -0.70
C VAL A 169 15.69 -8.55 -1.09
N LEU A 170 15.32 -8.78 -2.35
CA LEU A 170 15.18 -10.10 -2.95
C LEU A 170 16.30 -10.34 -3.98
N PRO A 171 16.80 -11.58 -4.12
CA PRO A 171 16.45 -12.77 -3.33
C PRO A 171 17.20 -12.85 -1.98
N GLU A 172 18.01 -11.84 -1.64
CA GLU A 172 18.92 -11.88 -0.48
C GLU A 172 18.24 -12.07 0.88
N GLY A 173 16.96 -11.73 1.00
CA GLY A 173 16.18 -11.92 2.21
C GLY A 173 16.46 -10.90 3.32
N LYS A 174 17.06 -9.75 2.99
CA LYS A 174 17.49 -8.73 3.96
C LYS A 174 16.51 -7.59 4.09
N PHE A 175 16.33 -7.12 5.34
CA PHE A 175 15.57 -5.92 5.64
C PHE A 175 16.51 -4.73 5.85
N TYR A 176 16.13 -3.60 5.27
CA TYR A 176 16.74 -2.30 5.53
C TYR A 176 15.66 -1.34 6.00
N SER A 177 16.02 -0.40 6.87
CA SER A 177 15.07 0.61 7.33
C SER A 177 15.75 1.91 7.67
N VAL A 178 15.07 3.02 7.38
CA VAL A 178 15.45 4.35 7.87
C VAL A 178 14.40 4.85 8.86
N THR A 179 14.85 5.39 10.00
CA THR A 179 13.95 5.96 11.01
C THR A 179 13.38 7.27 10.49
N ALA A 180 12.09 7.50 10.74
CA ALA A 180 11.45 8.76 10.42
C ALA A 180 12.13 9.91 11.19
N ALA A 181 12.35 11.05 10.53
CA ALA A 181 12.95 12.21 11.19
C ALA A 181 12.10 12.75 12.34
N ARG A 182 10.78 12.56 12.25
CA ARG A 182 9.77 12.87 13.26
C ARG A 182 8.45 12.18 12.91
N ALA A 183 7.48 12.21 13.81
CA ALA A 183 6.09 11.93 13.46
C ALA A 183 5.51 13.12 12.68
N TYR A 184 4.95 12.85 11.50
CA TYR A 184 4.24 13.83 10.68
C TYR A 184 2.73 13.77 10.88
N MET A 185 2.23 12.65 11.41
CA MET A 185 0.82 12.42 11.74
C MET A 185 0.72 11.57 13.01
N ALA A 186 -0.37 11.70 13.76
CA ALA A 186 -0.69 10.77 14.85
C ALA A 186 -1.20 9.44 14.26
N LEU A 187 -0.78 8.32 14.86
CA LEU A 187 -1.23 6.98 14.46
C LEU A 187 -2.70 6.76 14.82
#